data_AF-A0A9E0KTN4-F1
#
_entry.id   AF-A0A9E0KTN4-F1
#
_cell.length_a   1.000
_cell.length_b   1.000
_cell.length_c   1.000
_cell.angle_alpha   90.00
_cell.angle_beta   90.00
_cell.angle_gamma   90.00
#
_symmetry.space_group_name_H-M   'P 1'
#
loop_
_entity.id
_entity.type
_entity.pdbx_description
1 polymer ?
#
loop_
_entity_poly.entity_id
_entity_poly.type
_entity_poly.pdbx_seq_one_letter_code
_entity_poly.pdbx_strand_id
1 'polypeptide(L)'
;MAKQTTLNIPNLEQVVDEKGMLTRIWQTVFRYLQNTLDPLGVEKTFIIENNKASATNIDGLIFDSSKVSQIFIDYVIQRITSSTELVESGVLRAVYLPTSLTWSLVTVGTTGPSVSGVAFTIDATGRIKYTSTNVAGTPVTSTLSIRARTLSGKNFL
;
A
#
# COMPACT_ATOMS: atom_id res chain seq x y z
N MET A 1 26.71 -23.77 37.04
CA MET A 1 25.75 -22.68 37.32
C MET A 1 25.73 -21.78 36.10
N ALA A 2 24.66 -21.80 35.29
CA ALA A 2 24.61 -21.05 34.04
C ALA A 2 24.39 -19.55 34.33
N LYS A 3 25.25 -18.69 33.78
CA LYS A 3 25.15 -17.23 33.90
C LYS A 3 23.93 -16.77 33.10
N GLN A 4 22.85 -16.41 33.78
CA GLN A 4 21.70 -15.76 33.14
C GLN A 4 22.17 -14.44 32.56
N THR A 5 22.21 -14.35 31.23
CA THR A 5 22.37 -13.09 30.51
C THR A 5 21.08 -12.30 30.72
N THR A 6 21.10 -11.35 31.64
CA THR A 6 20.00 -10.39 31.79
C THR A 6 19.89 -9.59 30.50
N LEU A 7 18.69 -9.55 29.94
CA LEU A 7 18.39 -8.72 28.79
C LEU A 7 18.61 -7.27 29.23
N ASN A 8 19.66 -6.63 28.75
CA ASN A 8 19.96 -5.24 29.10
C ASN A 8 18.95 -4.36 28.35
N ILE A 9 17.86 -3.99 29.02
CA ILE A 9 16.80 -3.18 28.42
C ILE A 9 17.38 -1.76 28.27
N PRO A 10 17.54 -1.25 27.04
CA PRO A 10 18.33 -0.03 26.80
C PRO A 10 17.68 1.25 27.36
N ASN A 11 16.44 1.22 27.84
CA ASN A 11 15.77 2.38 28.42
C ASN A 11 15.04 2.01 29.71
N LEU A 12 15.55 2.50 30.83
CA LEU A 12 14.92 2.40 32.16
C LEU A 12 13.94 3.56 32.43
N GLU A 13 13.87 4.54 31.54
CA GLU A 13 12.92 5.65 31.65
C GLU A 13 11.48 5.20 31.40
N GLN A 14 10.55 5.75 32.18
CA GLN A 14 9.12 5.52 32.00
C GLN A 14 8.68 6.01 30.61
N VAL A 15 7.74 5.26 30.00
CA VAL A 15 7.19 5.59 28.68
C VAL A 15 6.43 6.91 28.71
N VAL A 16 5.70 7.13 29.79
CA VAL A 16 4.91 8.34 30.03
C VAL A 16 5.43 9.07 31.26
N ASP A 17 5.32 10.39 31.26
CA ASP A 17 5.56 11.23 32.42
C ASP A 17 4.35 11.22 33.38
N GLU A 18 4.48 11.94 34.49
CA GLU A 18 3.42 12.07 35.51
C GLU A 18 2.11 12.67 34.97
N LYS A 19 2.15 13.30 33.79
CA LYS A 19 0.98 13.89 33.12
C LYS A 19 0.39 12.95 32.06
N GLY A 20 0.94 11.74 31.91
CA GLY A 20 0.52 10.77 30.90
C GLY A 20 1.04 11.07 29.49
N MET A 21 1.97 12.01 29.33
CA MET A 21 2.57 12.35 28.04
C MET A 21 3.81 11.50 27.78
N LEU A 22 4.09 11.17 26.52
CA LEU A 22 5.33 10.45 26.18
C LEU A 22 6.57 11.23 26.64
N THR A 23 7.49 10.57 27.34
CA THR A 23 8.77 11.19 27.71
C THR A 23 9.62 11.45 26.46
N ARG A 24 10.56 12.39 26.54
CA ARG A 24 11.35 12.86 25.37
C ARG A 24 12.09 11.73 24.66
N ILE A 25 12.63 10.77 25.41
CA ILE A 25 13.32 9.60 24.84
C ILE A 25 12.34 8.78 24.02
N TRP A 26 11.18 8.44 24.60
CA TRP A 26 10.17 7.65 23.90
C TRP A 26 9.54 8.37 22.71
N GLN A 27 9.34 9.69 22.76
CA GLN A 27 8.97 10.48 21.59
C GLN A 27 9.98 10.34 20.45
N THR A 28 11.28 10.34 20.76
CA THR A 28 12.35 10.17 19.78
C THR A 28 12.34 8.77 19.18
N VAL A 29 12.16 7.74 20.03
CA VAL A 29 12.03 6.34 19.59
C VAL A 29 10.84 6.16 18.66
N PHE A 30 9.65 6.63 19.04
CA PHE A 30 8.46 6.51 18.19
C PHE A 30 8.59 7.28 16.88
N ARG A 31 9.20 8.47 16.90
CA ARG A 31 9.49 9.22 15.67
C ARG A 31 10.47 8.47 14.78
N TYR A 32 11.51 7.87 15.35
CA TYR A 32 12.47 7.07 14.58
C TYR A 32 11.79 5.83 13.97
N LEU A 33 10.99 5.12 14.75
CA LEU A 33 10.19 3.98 14.28
C LEU A 33 9.25 4.41 13.15
N GLN A 34 8.50 5.49 13.34
CA GLN A 34 7.61 6.02 12.32
C GLN A 34 8.37 6.39 11.04
N ASN A 35 9.46 7.16 11.14
CA ASN A 35 10.29 7.53 9.99
C ASN A 35 10.92 6.32 9.28
N THR A 36 11.14 5.22 10.00
CA THR A 36 11.71 3.97 9.44
C THR A 36 10.63 3.12 8.77
N LEU A 37 9.41 3.11 9.32
CA LEU A 37 8.30 2.29 8.84
C LEU A 37 7.48 2.98 7.76
N ASP A 38 7.31 4.30 7.82
CA ASP A 38 6.54 5.09 6.85
C ASP A 38 6.98 4.82 5.39
N PRO A 39 8.29 4.75 5.05
CA PRO A 39 8.74 4.44 3.70
C PRO A 39 8.45 3.01 3.25
N LEU A 40 8.21 2.07 4.17
CA LEU A 40 7.86 0.69 3.83
C LEU A 40 6.42 0.62 3.31
N GLY A 41 5.56 1.54 3.73
CA GLY A 41 4.13 1.52 3.43
C GLY A 41 3.39 0.48 4.28
N VAL A 42 2.09 0.71 4.49
CA VAL A 42 1.22 -0.22 5.22
C VAL A 42 0.55 -1.15 4.22
N GLU A 43 0.67 -2.45 4.45
CA GLU A 43 -0.06 -3.45 3.66
C GLU A 43 -1.55 -3.39 3.98
N LYS A 44 -2.38 -3.41 2.94
CA LYS A 44 -3.84 -3.46 3.04
C LYS A 44 -4.36 -4.54 2.12
N THR A 45 -5.38 -5.26 2.57
CA THR A 45 -6.07 -6.29 1.79
C THR A 45 -7.52 -5.89 1.54
N PHE A 46 -7.97 -6.08 0.30
CA PHE A 46 -9.31 -5.76 -0.16
C PHE A 46 -9.95 -6.99 -0.81
N ILE A 47 -11.27 -7.11 -0.69
CA ILE A 47 -12.04 -8.08 -1.46
C ILE A 47 -12.33 -7.47 -2.83
N ILE A 48 -12.05 -8.22 -3.90
CA ILE A 48 -12.34 -7.84 -5.29
C ILE A 48 -13.64 -8.52 -5.71
N GLU A 49 -14.58 -7.75 -6.23
CA GLU A 49 -15.79 -8.30 -6.86
C GLU A 49 -15.45 -8.96 -8.21
N ASN A 50 -16.08 -10.10 -8.51
CA ASN A 50 -15.97 -10.74 -9.83
C ASN A 50 -16.76 -9.94 -10.87
N ASN A 51 -16.26 -9.88 -12.11
CA ASN A 51 -16.96 -9.26 -13.25
C ASN A 51 -17.36 -7.78 -13.03
N LYS A 52 -16.45 -6.96 -12.50
CA LYS A 52 -16.68 -5.54 -12.30
C LYS A 52 -16.34 -4.74 -13.56
N ALA A 53 -17.37 -4.45 -14.36
CA ALA A 53 -17.22 -3.68 -15.60
C ALA A 53 -16.94 -2.18 -15.38
N SER A 54 -17.50 -1.59 -14.32
CA SER A 54 -17.30 -0.17 -13.98
C SER A 54 -16.17 0.01 -12.96
N ALA A 55 -15.28 0.97 -13.20
CA ALA A 55 -14.17 1.27 -12.31
C ALA A 55 -14.64 1.56 -10.88
N THR A 56 -14.12 0.79 -9.92
CA THR A 56 -14.50 0.85 -8.51
C THR A 56 -13.32 1.30 -7.66
N ASN A 57 -13.58 2.14 -6.66
CA ASN A 57 -12.54 2.70 -5.80
C ASN A 57 -11.87 1.60 -4.96
N ILE A 58 -10.56 1.76 -4.74
CA ILE A 58 -9.85 1.01 -3.70
C ILE A 58 -9.75 1.92 -2.48
N ASP A 59 -10.39 1.52 -1.38
CA ASP A 59 -10.50 2.38 -0.21
C ASP A 59 -9.14 2.68 0.42
N GLY A 60 -8.91 3.96 0.75
CA GLY A 60 -7.65 4.40 1.33
C GLY A 60 -6.45 4.39 0.38
N LEU A 61 -6.67 4.28 -0.94
CA LEU A 61 -5.70 4.63 -1.99
C LEU A 61 -6.10 5.93 -2.70
N ILE A 62 -5.94 7.05 -2.00
CA ILE A 62 -6.08 8.39 -2.56
C ILE A 62 -4.82 9.19 -2.25
N PHE A 63 -4.30 9.87 -3.26
CA PHE A 63 -3.04 10.62 -3.17
C PHE A 63 -3.25 12.09 -3.51
N ASP A 64 -2.89 12.94 -2.56
CA ASP A 64 -2.98 14.40 -2.70
C ASP A 64 -1.85 14.90 -3.60
N SER A 65 -2.20 15.40 -4.78
CA SER A 65 -1.24 15.91 -5.77
C SER A 65 -0.46 17.13 -5.31
N SER A 66 -0.93 17.84 -4.27
CA SER A 66 -0.17 18.93 -3.64
C SER A 66 0.99 18.43 -2.76
N LYS A 67 0.99 17.15 -2.39
CA LYS A 67 1.97 16.54 -1.46
C LYS A 67 2.77 15.41 -2.08
N VAL A 68 2.21 14.73 -3.08
CA VAL A 68 2.77 13.51 -3.66
C VAL A 68 3.00 13.73 -5.15
N SER A 69 4.22 13.48 -5.62
CA SER A 69 4.56 13.57 -7.05
C SER A 69 4.65 12.20 -7.71
N GLN A 70 5.01 11.17 -6.94
CA GLN A 70 5.17 9.82 -7.46
C GLN A 70 4.78 8.79 -6.40
N ILE A 71 4.21 7.67 -6.86
CA ILE A 71 3.74 6.57 -6.03
C ILE A 71 4.23 5.26 -6.65
N PHE A 72 4.67 4.33 -5.81
CA PHE A 72 4.89 2.93 -6.16
C PHE A 72 3.92 2.07 -5.37
N ILE A 73 3.18 1.19 -6.03
CA ILE A 73 2.22 0.29 -5.40
C ILE A 73 2.64 -1.13 -5.72
N ASP A 74 3.21 -1.82 -4.73
CA ASP A 74 3.44 -3.26 -4.84
C ASP A 74 2.10 -3.96 -4.61
N TYR A 75 1.74 -4.94 -5.43
CA TYR A 75 0.47 -5.64 -5.31
C TYR A 75 0.59 -7.15 -5.51
N VAL A 76 -0.34 -7.87 -4.89
CA VAL A 76 -0.62 -9.28 -5.13
C VAL A 76 -2.14 -9.44 -5.23
N ILE A 77 -2.59 -10.04 -6.33
CA ILE A 77 -3.98 -10.39 -6.58
C ILE A 77 -4.10 -11.90 -6.55
N GLN A 78 -5.08 -12.40 -5.81
CA GLN A 78 -5.44 -13.81 -5.79
C GLN A 78 -6.91 -13.95 -6.13
N ARG A 79 -7.20 -14.58 -7.27
CA ARG A 79 -8.56 -14.89 -7.71
C ARG A 79 -8.65 -16.40 -7.91
N ILE A 80 -9.23 -17.05 -6.91
CA ILE A 80 -9.38 -18.49 -6.83
C ILE A 80 -10.87 -18.81 -6.89
N THR A 81 -11.25 -19.66 -7.83
CA THR A 81 -12.59 -20.23 -7.96
C THR A 81 -12.51 -21.75 -7.86
N SER A 82 -13.66 -22.42 -7.90
CA SER A 82 -13.74 -23.89 -7.95
C SER A 82 -13.06 -24.51 -9.18
N SER A 83 -12.72 -23.73 -10.21
CA SER A 83 -12.18 -24.23 -11.48
C SER A 83 -10.93 -23.51 -11.97
N THR A 84 -10.51 -22.43 -11.32
CA THR A 84 -9.42 -21.58 -11.83
C THR A 84 -8.67 -20.93 -10.68
N GLU A 85 -7.35 -20.87 -10.80
CA GLU A 85 -6.46 -20.16 -9.90
C GLU A 85 -5.68 -19.12 -10.70
N LEU A 86 -5.94 -17.84 -10.45
CA LEU A 86 -5.22 -16.72 -11.04
C LEU A 86 -4.51 -15.95 -9.93
N VAL A 87 -3.18 -16.02 -9.92
CA VAL A 87 -2.34 -15.23 -9.03
C VAL A 87 -1.48 -14.30 -9.88
N GLU A 88 -1.57 -13.00 -9.58
CA GLU A 88 -0.79 -11.98 -10.25
C GLU A 88 -0.11 -11.10 -9.21
N SER A 89 1.18 -10.88 -9.37
CA SER A 89 1.94 -9.92 -8.57
C SER A 89 2.66 -8.93 -9.47
N GLY A 90 2.86 -7.72 -8.98
CA GLY A 90 3.49 -6.66 -9.75
C GLY A 90 3.69 -5.37 -8.98
N VAL A 91 4.19 -4.37 -9.70
CA VAL A 91 4.37 -3.00 -9.18
C VAL A 91 3.69 -2.03 -10.13
N LEU A 92 2.82 -1.19 -9.60
CA LEU A 92 2.30 -0.02 -10.31
C LEU A 92 3.16 1.20 -9.96
N ARG A 93 3.34 2.08 -10.94
CA ARG A 93 3.95 3.39 -10.75
C ARG A 93 2.96 4.45 -11.20
N ALA A 94 2.57 5.33 -10.28
CA ALA A 94 1.80 6.51 -10.60
C ALA A 94 2.67 7.77 -10.48
N VAL A 95 2.54 8.70 -11.42
CA VAL A 95 3.26 9.98 -11.43
C VAL A 95 2.27 11.11 -11.70
N TYR A 96 2.31 12.15 -10.89
CA TYR A 96 1.53 13.36 -11.11
C TYR A 96 2.24 14.26 -12.13
N LEU A 97 1.51 14.69 -13.16
CA LEU A 97 1.98 15.57 -14.22
C LEU A 97 1.43 16.98 -13.96
N PRO A 98 2.24 17.92 -13.41
CA PRO A 98 1.73 19.20 -12.92
C PRO A 98 1.25 20.13 -14.05
N THR A 99 1.79 20.02 -15.26
CA THR A 99 1.37 20.85 -16.39
C THR A 99 -0.03 20.49 -16.88
N SER A 100 -0.35 19.19 -16.94
CA SER A 100 -1.65 18.70 -17.41
C SER A 100 -2.67 18.52 -16.29
N LEU A 101 -2.24 18.65 -15.02
CA LEU A 101 -3.06 18.37 -13.83
C LEU A 101 -3.66 16.96 -13.84
N THR A 102 -2.88 15.99 -14.34
CA THR A 102 -3.31 14.59 -14.47
C THR A 102 -2.34 13.63 -13.80
N TRP A 103 -2.84 12.44 -13.48
CA TRP A 103 -2.01 11.32 -13.05
C TRP A 103 -1.76 10.36 -14.21
N SER A 104 -0.53 9.87 -14.32
CA SER A 104 -0.16 8.77 -15.21
C SER A 104 0.11 7.53 -14.39
N LEU A 105 -0.58 6.43 -14.69
CA LEU A 105 -0.41 5.13 -14.03
C LEU A 105 0.12 4.11 -15.04
N VAL A 106 1.20 3.43 -14.69
CA VAL A 106 1.78 2.36 -15.50
C VAL A 106 2.15 1.17 -14.64
N THR A 107 2.06 -0.03 -15.20
CA THR A 107 2.65 -1.22 -14.61
C THR A 107 4.15 -1.27 -14.91
N VAL A 108 4.97 -1.57 -13.92
CA VAL A 108 6.42 -1.67 -14.05
C VAL A 108 6.83 -3.14 -14.10
N GLY A 109 7.53 -3.51 -15.18
CA GLY A 109 8.00 -4.88 -15.40
C GLY A 109 6.90 -5.80 -15.93
N THR A 110 7.17 -7.11 -15.89
CA THR A 110 6.24 -8.15 -16.31
C THR A 110 5.49 -8.68 -15.08
N THR A 111 4.17 -8.70 -15.14
CA THR A 111 3.34 -9.27 -14.06
C THR A 111 3.22 -10.78 -14.24
N GLY A 112 3.00 -11.50 -13.14
CA GLY A 112 2.87 -12.96 -13.18
C GLY A 112 2.71 -13.61 -11.81
N PRO A 113 2.58 -14.96 -11.76
CA PRO A 113 2.70 -15.90 -12.88
C PRO A 113 1.48 -15.99 -13.84
N SER A 114 0.32 -15.47 -13.45
CA SER A 114 -0.91 -15.48 -14.27
C SER A 114 -1.40 -14.05 -14.56
N VAL A 115 -2.34 -13.92 -15.50
CA VAL A 115 -3.12 -12.69 -15.71
C VAL A 115 -4.39 -12.77 -14.86
N SER A 116 -4.49 -11.93 -13.83
CA SER A 116 -5.64 -11.95 -12.91
C SER A 116 -6.93 -11.42 -13.55
N GLY A 117 -6.81 -10.67 -14.64
CA GLY A 117 -7.93 -9.95 -15.26
C GLY A 117 -8.41 -8.75 -14.43
N VAL A 118 -7.60 -8.27 -13.48
CA VAL A 118 -7.82 -7.00 -12.80
C VAL A 118 -7.02 -5.92 -13.52
N ALA A 119 -7.67 -4.81 -13.84
CA ALA A 119 -7.01 -3.64 -14.43
C ALA A 119 -7.13 -2.44 -13.50
N PHE A 120 -6.03 -1.72 -13.33
CA PHE A 120 -5.96 -0.54 -12.46
C PHE A 120 -6.03 0.76 -13.26
N THR A 121 -6.67 1.76 -12.68
CA THR A 121 -6.71 3.13 -13.21
C THR A 121 -6.54 4.13 -12.06
N ILE A 122 -6.18 5.37 -12.38
CA ILE A 122 -6.12 6.48 -11.43
C ILE A 122 -6.94 7.64 -11.99
N ASP A 123 -7.77 8.26 -11.16
CA ASP A 123 -8.52 9.46 -11.57
C ASP A 123 -7.74 10.75 -11.30
N ALA A 124 -8.27 11.88 -11.78
CA ALA A 124 -7.64 13.19 -11.60
C ALA A 124 -7.49 13.60 -10.12
N THR A 125 -8.30 13.04 -9.22
CA THR A 125 -8.21 13.28 -7.77
C THR A 125 -7.14 12.43 -7.09
N GLY A 126 -6.37 11.64 -7.85
CA GLY A 126 -5.34 10.76 -7.34
C GLY A 126 -5.89 9.49 -6.68
N ARG A 127 -7.15 9.13 -6.94
CA ARG A 127 -7.76 7.91 -6.40
C ARG A 127 -7.54 6.73 -7.34
N ILE A 128 -7.00 5.63 -6.79
CA ILE A 128 -6.83 4.38 -7.53
C ILE A 128 -8.17 3.63 -7.60
N LYS A 129 -8.45 3.09 -8.78
CA LYS A 129 -9.63 2.28 -9.06
C LYS A 129 -9.22 0.97 -9.74
N TYR A 130 -10.12 0.00 -9.68
CA TYR A 130 -9.98 -1.27 -10.41
C TYR A 130 -11.24 -1.63 -11.20
N THR A 131 -11.04 -2.41 -12.25
CA THR A 131 -12.07 -3.23 -12.91
C THR A 131 -11.62 -4.68 -12.88
N SER A 132 -12.55 -5.63 -13.00
CA SER A 132 -12.22 -7.06 -13.03
C SER A 132 -12.99 -7.79 -14.13
N THR A 133 -12.33 -8.70 -14.83
CA THR A 133 -12.99 -9.61 -15.78
C THR A 133 -13.82 -10.64 -15.04
N ASN A 134 -14.76 -11.27 -15.75
CA ASN A 134 -15.44 -12.45 -15.26
C ASN A 134 -14.48 -13.65 -15.21
N VAL A 135 -14.36 -14.30 -14.05
CA VAL A 135 -13.71 -15.60 -13.89
C VAL A 135 -14.78 -16.64 -13.60
N ALA A 136 -14.77 -17.74 -14.36
CA ALA A 136 -15.76 -18.81 -14.21
C ALA A 136 -15.55 -19.62 -12.92
N GLY A 137 -16.62 -20.30 -12.49
CA GLY A 137 -16.64 -21.12 -11.28
C GLY A 137 -17.14 -20.36 -10.05
N THR A 138 -17.35 -21.09 -8.96
CA THR A 138 -17.78 -20.50 -7.68
C THR A 138 -16.58 -19.83 -7.02
N PRO A 139 -16.63 -18.52 -6.69
CA PRO A 139 -15.54 -17.83 -6.03
C PRO A 139 -15.20 -18.48 -4.68
N VAL A 140 -13.93 -18.80 -4.47
CA VAL A 140 -13.37 -19.27 -3.20
C VAL A 140 -12.64 -18.13 -2.50
N THR A 141 -11.80 -17.40 -3.24
CA THR A 141 -11.08 -16.23 -2.73
C THR A 141 -10.90 -15.22 -3.87
N SER A 142 -11.09 -13.95 -3.59
CA SER A 142 -10.83 -12.87 -4.55
C SER A 142 -10.32 -11.67 -3.77
N THR A 143 -9.00 -11.60 -3.61
CA THR A 143 -8.33 -10.62 -2.76
C THR A 143 -7.26 -9.84 -3.52
N LEU A 144 -7.10 -8.60 -3.12
CA LEU A 144 -6.02 -7.70 -3.53
C LEU A 144 -5.28 -7.26 -2.28
N SER A 145 -4.03 -7.70 -2.12
CA SER A 145 -3.10 -7.15 -1.15
C SER A 145 -2.20 -6.13 -1.82
N ILE A 146 -2.06 -4.96 -1.20
CA ILE A 146 -1.27 -3.86 -1.73
C ILE A 146 -0.46 -3.17 -0.66
N ARG A 147 0.64 -2.57 -1.10
CA ARG A 147 1.48 -1.70 -0.30
C ARG A 147 1.92 -0.51 -1.14
N ALA A 148 1.55 0.69 -0.70
CA ALA A 148 1.88 1.92 -1.41
C ALA A 148 3.03 2.68 -0.72
N ARG A 149 3.97 3.18 -1.53
CA ARG A 149 5.07 4.05 -1.13
C ARG A 149 5.00 5.33 -1.94
N THR A 150 5.20 6.47 -1.31
CA THR A 150 5.08 7.78 -1.96
C THR A 150 6.41 8.51 -1.97
N LEU A 151 6.62 9.32 -3.00
CA LEU A 151 7.71 10.28 -3.10
C LEU A 151 7.12 11.67 -3.27
N SER A 152 7.47 12.55 -2.35
CA SER A 152 7.14 13.97 -2.41
C SER A 152 8.21 14.70 -3.19
N GLY A 153 7.87 15.18 -4.39
CA GLY A 153 8.62 16.23 -5.07
C GLY A 153 8.05 17.58 -4.64
N LYS A 154 8.92 18.51 -4.22
CA LYS A 154 8.51 19.91 -4.07
C LYS A 154 8.26 20.50 -5.44
N ASN A 155 7.02 20.41 -5.91
CA ASN A 155 6.56 21.27 -6.99
C ASN A 155 6.28 22.64 -6.35
N PHE A 156 7.30 23.50 -6.30
CA PHE A 156 7.05 24.93 -6.13
C PHE A 156 6.36 25.41 -7.42
N LEU A 157 5.04 25.54 -7.38
CA LEU A 157 4.31 26.40 -8.29
C LEU A 157 4.04 27.71 -7.55
#